data_AF-A0A3M1Q6P7-F1
#
_entry.id   AF-A0A3M1Q6P7-F1
#
_cell.length_a   1.000
_cell.length_b   1.000
_cell.length_c   1.000
_cell.angle_alpha   90.00
_cell.angle_beta   90.00
_cell.angle_gamma   90.00
#
_symmetry.space_group_name_H-M   'P 1'
#
loop_
_entity.id
_entity.type
_entity.pdbx_description
1 polymer ?
#
loop_
_entity_poly.entity_id
_entity_poly.type
_entity_poly.pdbx_seq_one_letter_code
_entity_poly.pdbx_strand_id
1 'polypeptide(L)' 'PFMGYGDTVRIEMLDDAGNSLFGAIEQTVVPYEGP' A
#
# COMPACT_ATOMS: atom_id res chain seq x y z
N PRO A 1 3.56 5.29 -16.70
CA PRO A 1 3.51 6.29 -15.61
C PRO A 1 3.95 5.59 -14.32
N PHE A 2 4.67 6.29 -13.45
CA PHE A 2 5.14 5.78 -12.16
C PHE A 2 4.48 6.55 -11.02
N MET A 3 4.50 6.01 -9.80
CA MET A 3 3.98 6.70 -8.62
C MET A 3 4.86 7.91 -8.26
N GLY A 4 4.22 9.00 -7.83
CA GLY A 4 4.86 10.20 -7.29
C GLY A 4 4.73 10.30 -5.78
N TYR A 5 5.34 11.33 -5.19
CA TYR A 5 5.21 11.62 -3.77
C TYR A 5 3.77 11.97 -3.40
N GLY A 6 3.30 11.42 -2.29
CA GLY A 6 1.92 11.56 -1.83
C GLY A 6 0.97 10.48 -2.37
N ASP A 7 1.39 9.68 -3.35
CA ASP A 7 0.60 8.54 -3.80
C ASP A 7 0.60 7.44 -2.73
N THR A 8 -0.56 6.85 -2.51
CA THR A 8 -0.75 5.72 -1.59
C THR A 8 -1.04 4.45 -2.38
N VAL A 9 -0.32 3.38 -2.07
CA VAL A 9 -0.62 2.03 -2.54
C VAL A 9 -1.21 1.21 -1.40
N ARG A 10 -2.28 0.47 -1.73
CA ARG A 10 -2.89 -0.52 -0.85
C ARG A 10 -2.74 -1.90 -1.48
N ILE A 11 -2.19 -2.84 -0.74
CA ILE A 11 -2.07 -4.25 -1.14
C ILE A 11 -2.83 -5.09 -0.12
N GLU A 12 -3.76 -5.88 -0.60
CA GLU A 12 -4.62 -6.73 0.23
C GLU A 12 -4.90 -8.04 -0.51
N MET A 13 -4.89 -9.16 0.24
CA MET A 13 -5.31 -10.45 -0.28
C MET A 13 -6.64 -10.82 0.37
N LEU A 14 -7.63 -11.11 -0.49
CA LEU A 14 -8.97 -11.49 -0.06
C LEU A 14 -9.20 -12.99 -0.30
N ASP A 15 -9.94 -13.62 0.60
CA ASP A 15 -10.48 -14.97 0.36
C ASP A 15 -11.68 -14.92 -0.61
N ASP A 16 -12.24 -16.09 -0.91
CA ASP A 16 -13.39 -16.21 -1.82
C ASP A 16 -14.65 -15.50 -1.29
N ALA A 17 -14.74 -15.25 0.01
CA ALA A 17 -15.81 -14.50 0.64
C ALA A 17 -15.53 -12.98 0.73
N GLY A 18 -14.37 -12.53 0.25
CA GLY A 18 -13.97 -11.13 0.25
C GLY A 18 -13.38 -10.65 1.59
N ASN A 19 -13.03 -11.56 2.51
CA ASN A 19 -12.41 -11.20 3.78
C ASN A 19 -10.89 -11.09 3.64
N SER A 20 -10.30 -10.15 4.36
CA SER A 20 -8.85 -9.97 4.39
C SER A 20 -8.15 -11.18 5.02
N LEU A 21 -7.27 -11.84 4.25
CA LEU A 21 -6.50 -13.00 4.72
C LEU A 21 -5.38 -12.60 5.69
N PHE A 22 -4.72 -11.47 5.43
CA PHE A 22 -3.54 -11.03 6.18
C PHE A 22 -3.65 -9.58 6.69
N GLY A 23 -4.81 -8.94 6.49
CA GLY A 23 -4.93 -7.48 6.58
C GLY A 23 -4.42 -6.80 5.31
N ALA A 24 -4.47 -5.47 5.30
CA ALA A 24 -3.97 -4.66 4.19
C ALA A 24 -2.66 -3.97 4.54
N ILE A 25 -1.75 -3.94 3.58
CA ILE A 25 -0.55 -3.10 3.61
C ILE A 25 -0.92 -1.78 2.94
N GLU A 26 -0.73 -0.68 3.64
CA GLU A 26 -0.96 0.66 3.12
C GLU A 26 0.32 1.49 3.27
N GLN A 27 0.82 2.01 2.16
CA GLN A 27 2.08 2.76 2.13
C GLN A 27 1.93 4.00 1.25
N THR A 28 2.41 5.12 1.78
CA THR A 28 2.49 6.39 1.05
C THR A 28 3.92 6.63 0.61
N VAL A 29 4.10 6.99 -0.65
CA VAL A 29 5.41 7.36 -1.19
C VAL A 29 5.81 8.71 -0.61
N VAL A 30 6.87 8.73 0.19
CA VAL A 30 7.41 9.94 0.82
C VAL A 30 8.85 10.18 0.37
N PRO A 31 9.31 11.44 0.32
CA PRO A 31 10.72 11.74 0.13
C PRO A 31 11.58 11.07 1.21
N TYR A 32 12.75 10.56 0.82
CA TYR A 32 13.71 10.01 1.78
C TYR A 32 14.46 11.15 2.49
N GLU A 33 14.28 11.28 3.80
CA GLU A 33 14.96 12.25 4.67
C GLU A 33 16.11 11.55 5.41
N GLY A 34 17.20 11.24 4.71
CA GLY A 34 18.35 10.52 5.28
C GLY A 34 18.91 11.11 6.59
N PRO A 35 19.78 10.33 7.29
CA PRO A 35 20.23 10.63 8.65
C PRO A 35 21.02 11.94 8.80
#